data_AF-A0A9P3L2N4-F1
#
_entry.id   AF-A0A9P3L2N4-F1
#
_cell.length_a   1.000
_cell.length_b   1.000
_cell.length_c   1.000
_cell.angle_alpha   90.00
_cell.angle_beta   90.00
_cell.angle_gamma   90.00
#
_symmetry.space_group_name_H-M   'P 1'
#
loop_
_entity.id
_entity.type
_entity.pdbx_description
1 polymer ?
#
loop_
_entity_poly.entity_id
_entity_poly.type
_entity_poly.pdbx_seq_one_letter_code
_entity_poly.pdbx_strand_id
1 'polypeptide(L)'
;MDPIQAFADLIGTPRPAATFLLASLAFVPIAWLHRFISSPTIRHVYCTVTGLLLSACVFGWTADAHFLACIVYAIAVMRLFRRQCGVLTLLGTFAYLIGCHIIMRTHETRTEGVLDCTGALTVFATKLTAVAYNYQDGLTLLKEKDQGAKAKDAQEKKELTEEQRRREERMERSRLERRKAALVTMPSLLELMGYLFCFGLHMTGPFFEFKAYDDWTTKQGIWSPTLKQPSVLPPFFRAFVQGILAALVFLLMSPSLDLTRISDPLKNRAYPFHLRWLLAHQASLVWRFRAYILWSITEAAMVIGGLGFTGWEAAKGEAVNGEACNGGEWGKKENGGEAEGRRLNGEVDGDASKAKDDKACSRAVGKGKALWSRARNVDILGVEFPKSCLDFATTWNISYGLWLRLYVYDRMVPPGRKANFFHMLATMFVSAVSHGLNWGDFIFFANWALIVASSKAIYQVTSGIPKGTIAHRIVAVLHTLYGIFVCSYIASAFCVMTLSGTYSAYSGMYYTGTIIPLFLIVLSMVYKPRRPKRVKTE
;
A
#
# COMPACT_ATOMS: atom_id res chain seq x y z
N MET A 1 -24.16 1.74 33.49
CA MET A 1 -23.67 2.60 32.40
C MET A 1 -22.98 1.71 31.37
N ASP A 2 -23.29 1.86 30.07
CA ASP A 2 -22.53 1.17 29.01
C ASP A 2 -21.14 1.84 28.90
N PRO A 3 -20.05 1.15 29.28
CA PRO A 3 -18.70 1.75 29.29
C PRO A 3 -18.23 2.12 27.88
N ILE A 4 -18.71 1.43 26.84
CA ILE A 4 -18.36 1.74 25.45
C ILE A 4 -19.05 3.04 25.02
N GLN A 5 -20.31 3.24 25.41
CA GLN A 5 -21.02 4.49 25.14
C GLN A 5 -20.34 5.67 25.86
N ALA A 6 -19.95 5.50 27.13
CA ALA A 6 -19.24 6.53 27.88
C ALA A 6 -17.90 6.93 27.22
N PHE A 7 -17.15 5.94 26.71
CA PHE A 7 -15.93 6.21 25.93
C PHE A 7 -16.22 6.91 24.61
N ALA A 8 -17.28 6.51 23.89
CA ALA A 8 -17.70 7.13 22.64
C ALA A 8 -18.06 8.61 22.81
N ASP A 9 -18.81 8.93 23.87
CA ASP A 9 -19.19 10.30 24.24
C ASP A 9 -17.97 11.14 24.61
N LEU A 10 -17.01 10.56 25.34
CA LEU A 10 -15.75 11.23 25.74
C LEU A 10 -14.92 11.70 24.53
N ILE A 11 -14.84 10.89 23.47
CA ILE A 11 -14.06 11.21 22.26
C ILE A 11 -14.90 11.86 21.14
N GLY A 12 -16.21 12.07 21.37
CA GLY A 12 -17.11 12.67 20.40
C GLY A 12 -17.30 11.84 19.13
N THR A 13 -17.43 10.52 19.25
CA THR A 13 -17.62 9.62 18.09
C THR A 13 -18.83 8.71 18.26
N PRO A 14 -19.42 8.20 17.17
CA PRO A 14 -20.47 7.18 17.27
C PRO A 14 -19.96 5.90 17.97
N ARG A 15 -20.84 5.26 18.75
CA ARG A 15 -20.54 4.01 19.47
C ARG A 15 -19.88 2.92 18.60
N PRO A 16 -20.29 2.67 17.34
CA PRO A 16 -19.61 1.70 16.47
C PRO A 16 -18.14 2.06 16.18
N ALA A 17 -17.84 3.34 15.94
CA ALA A 17 -16.47 3.81 15.71
C ALA A 17 -15.60 3.67 16.96
N ALA A 18 -16.15 3.98 18.14
CA ALA A 18 -15.48 3.78 19.41
C ALA A 18 -15.19 2.29 19.69
N THR A 19 -16.16 1.41 19.40
CA THR A 19 -16.01 -0.05 19.50
C THR A 19 -14.88 -0.54 18.60
N PHE A 20 -14.86 -0.09 17.34
CA PHE A 20 -13.81 -0.42 16.38
C PHE A 20 -12.42 0.02 16.85
N LEU A 21 -12.31 1.22 17.43
CA LEU A 21 -11.05 1.75 17.96
C LEU A 21 -10.56 0.91 19.15
N LEU A 22 -11.44 0.58 20.10
CA LEU A 22 -11.09 -0.27 21.25
C LEU A 22 -10.65 -1.68 20.80
N ALA A 23 -11.37 -2.27 19.85
CA ALA A 23 -10.97 -3.55 19.25
C ALA A 23 -9.61 -3.45 18.54
N SER A 24 -9.33 -2.32 17.87
CA SER A 24 -8.02 -2.08 17.24
C SER A 24 -6.89 -1.97 18.25
N LEU A 25 -7.13 -1.35 19.40
CA LEU A 25 -6.14 -1.29 20.49
C LEU A 25 -5.82 -2.70 21.05
N ALA A 26 -6.79 -3.62 21.05
CA ALA A 26 -6.59 -5.00 21.48
C ALA A 26 -5.63 -5.80 20.55
N PHE A 27 -5.37 -5.33 19.31
CA PHE A 27 -4.41 -5.98 18.42
C PHE A 27 -3.01 -6.06 19.04
N VAL A 28 -2.61 -5.04 19.81
CA VAL A 28 -1.27 -4.96 20.44
C VAL A 28 -1.05 -6.06 21.48
N PRO A 29 -1.88 -6.20 22.55
CA PRO A 29 -1.69 -7.27 23.53
C PRO A 29 -1.88 -8.65 22.90
N ILE A 30 -2.80 -8.83 21.94
CA ILE A 30 -3.00 -10.10 21.22
C ILE A 30 -1.72 -10.48 20.44
N ALA A 31 -1.14 -9.53 19.72
CA ALA A 31 0.10 -9.76 18.99
C ALA A 31 1.30 -10.05 19.90
N TRP A 32 1.37 -9.39 21.06
CA TRP A 32 2.39 -9.67 22.06
C TRP A 32 2.26 -11.08 22.65
N LEU A 33 1.05 -11.48 23.05
CA LEU A 33 0.78 -12.82 23.61
C LEU A 33 1.12 -13.96 22.65
N HIS A 34 0.89 -13.75 21.35
CA HIS A 34 1.24 -14.72 20.31
C HIS A 34 2.71 -15.16 20.34
N ARG A 35 3.63 -14.32 20.83
CA ARG A 35 5.07 -14.63 20.91
C ARG A 35 5.40 -15.80 21.82
N PHE A 36 4.58 -16.04 22.85
CA PHE A 36 4.81 -17.10 23.83
C PHE A 36 4.34 -18.48 23.35
N ILE A 37 3.68 -18.53 22.19
CA ILE A 37 3.20 -19.76 21.58
C ILE A 37 4.33 -20.38 20.76
N SER A 38 4.77 -21.59 21.11
CA SER A 38 5.87 -22.28 20.41
C SER A 38 5.40 -23.07 19.19
N SER A 39 4.25 -23.74 19.27
CA SER A 39 3.74 -24.61 18.20
C SER A 39 3.16 -23.80 17.02
N PRO A 40 3.58 -24.08 15.76
CA PRO A 40 3.00 -23.44 14.57
C PRO A 40 1.48 -23.63 14.45
N THR A 41 0.98 -24.84 14.72
CA THR A 41 -0.46 -25.14 14.68
C THR A 41 -1.23 -24.28 15.67
N ILE A 42 -0.74 -24.15 16.91
CA ILE A 42 -1.38 -23.34 17.95
C ILE A 42 -1.35 -21.85 17.56
N ARG A 43 -0.28 -21.37 16.88
CA ARG A 43 -0.22 -20.00 16.36
C ARG A 43 -1.33 -19.71 15.35
N HIS A 44 -1.60 -20.63 14.42
CA HIS A 44 -2.70 -20.49 13.46
C HIS A 44 -4.07 -20.50 14.14
N VAL A 45 -4.28 -21.43 15.08
CA VAL A 45 -5.52 -21.49 15.88
C VAL A 45 -5.71 -20.20 16.67
N TYR A 46 -4.67 -19.71 17.34
CA TYR A 46 -4.70 -18.47 18.11
C TYR A 46 -5.07 -17.27 17.23
N CYS A 47 -4.40 -17.11 16.08
CA CYS A 47 -4.70 -16.05 15.12
C CYS A 47 -6.15 -16.12 14.63
N THR A 48 -6.64 -17.33 14.33
CA THR A 48 -8.01 -17.56 13.85
C THR A 48 -9.03 -17.19 14.92
N VAL A 49 -8.90 -17.75 16.12
CA VAL A 49 -9.87 -17.53 17.22
C VAL A 49 -9.89 -16.07 17.64
N THR A 50 -8.73 -15.45 17.87
CA THR A 50 -8.68 -14.05 18.32
C THR A 50 -9.20 -13.10 17.25
N GLY A 51 -8.86 -13.31 15.97
CA GLY A 51 -9.35 -12.46 14.89
C GLY A 51 -10.84 -12.63 14.62
N LEU A 52 -11.40 -13.84 14.70
CA LEU A 52 -12.85 -14.07 14.61
C LEU A 52 -13.60 -13.42 15.77
N LEU A 53 -13.12 -13.57 17.01
CA LEU A 53 -13.76 -12.94 18.16
C LEU A 53 -13.76 -11.41 18.04
N LEU A 54 -12.62 -10.80 17.66
CA LEU A 54 -12.55 -9.35 17.44
C LEU A 54 -13.50 -8.90 16.33
N SER A 55 -13.55 -9.66 15.23
CA SER A 55 -14.43 -9.41 14.10
C SER A 55 -15.90 -9.45 14.51
N ALA A 56 -16.31 -10.50 15.22
CA ALA A 56 -17.66 -10.68 15.74
C ALA A 56 -18.04 -9.58 16.76
N CYS A 57 -17.09 -9.14 17.61
CA CYS A 57 -17.33 -8.04 18.55
C CYS A 57 -17.62 -6.70 17.86
N VAL A 58 -17.02 -6.46 16.70
CA VAL A 58 -17.15 -5.19 15.98
C VAL A 58 -18.30 -5.21 14.96
N PHE A 59 -18.39 -6.28 14.18
CA PHE A 59 -19.30 -6.36 13.03
C PHE A 59 -20.44 -7.36 13.22
N GLY A 60 -20.38 -8.19 14.26
CA GLY A 60 -21.32 -9.29 14.50
C GLY A 60 -21.00 -10.56 13.71
N TRP A 61 -21.59 -11.69 14.12
CA TRP A 61 -21.38 -13.01 13.50
C TRP A 61 -21.85 -13.10 12.05
N THR A 62 -22.80 -12.25 11.64
CA THR A 62 -23.28 -12.18 10.25
C THR A 62 -22.17 -11.72 9.30
N ALA A 63 -21.31 -10.79 9.73
CA ALA A 63 -20.16 -10.35 8.96
C ALA A 63 -19.16 -11.49 8.72
N ASP A 64 -18.92 -12.33 9.74
CA ASP A 64 -18.02 -13.47 9.61
C ASP A 64 -18.50 -14.52 8.59
N ALA A 65 -19.82 -14.64 8.41
CA ALA A 65 -20.38 -15.48 7.34
C ALA A 65 -20.01 -14.97 5.94
N HIS A 66 -19.96 -13.64 5.73
CA HIS A 66 -19.49 -13.07 4.46
C HIS A 66 -18.00 -13.35 4.21
N PHE A 67 -17.17 -13.31 5.24
CA PHE A 67 -15.76 -13.71 5.13
C PHE A 67 -15.63 -15.18 4.77
N LEU A 68 -16.37 -16.06 5.47
CA LEU A 68 -16.37 -17.50 5.20
C LEU A 68 -16.80 -17.82 3.75
N ALA A 69 -17.83 -17.14 3.24
CA ALA A 69 -18.26 -17.31 1.84
C ALA A 69 -17.12 -17.02 0.84
N CYS A 70 -16.35 -15.94 1.06
CA CYS A 70 -15.19 -15.62 0.24
C CYS A 70 -14.06 -16.66 0.37
N ILE A 71 -13.81 -17.19 1.58
CA ILE A 71 -12.82 -18.26 1.79
C ILE A 71 -13.20 -19.51 1.00
N VAL A 72 -14.44 -19.97 1.15
CA VAL A 72 -14.94 -21.18 0.48
C VAL A 72 -14.84 -21.02 -1.04
N TYR A 73 -15.25 -19.87 -1.57
CA TYR A 73 -15.12 -19.54 -2.99
C TYR A 73 -13.65 -19.58 -3.45
N ALA A 74 -12.74 -18.92 -2.74
CA ALA A 74 -11.33 -18.88 -3.10
C ALA A 74 -10.68 -20.27 -3.06
N ILE A 75 -10.99 -21.09 -2.05
CA ILE A 75 -10.50 -22.47 -1.96
C ILE A 75 -11.02 -23.31 -3.13
N ALA A 76 -12.32 -23.22 -3.44
CA ALA A 76 -12.91 -23.94 -4.58
C ALA A 76 -12.22 -23.56 -5.89
N VAL A 77 -12.02 -22.26 -6.13
CA VAL A 77 -11.33 -21.75 -7.33
C VAL A 77 -9.86 -22.21 -7.40
N MET A 78 -9.13 -22.18 -6.28
CA MET A 78 -7.74 -22.66 -6.23
C MET A 78 -7.63 -24.17 -6.50
N ARG A 79 -8.58 -24.97 -6.01
CA ARG A 79 -8.61 -26.42 -6.23
C ARG A 79 -9.00 -26.80 -7.66
N LEU A 80 -10.03 -26.15 -8.20
CA LEU A 80 -10.61 -26.51 -9.51
C LEU A 80 -9.86 -25.87 -10.69
N PHE A 81 -9.33 -24.65 -10.51
CA PHE A 81 -8.81 -23.83 -11.62
C PHE A 81 -7.42 -23.24 -11.34
N ARG A 82 -6.47 -24.05 -10.85
CA ARG A 82 -5.11 -23.59 -10.45
C ARG A 82 -4.40 -22.65 -11.45
N ARG A 83 -4.59 -22.84 -12.77
CA ARG A 83 -3.96 -21.99 -13.81
C ARG A 83 -4.53 -20.57 -13.89
N GLN A 84 -5.77 -20.37 -13.44
CA GLN A 84 -6.52 -19.12 -13.55
C GLN A 84 -7.05 -18.64 -12.19
N CYS A 85 -6.67 -19.31 -11.09
CA CYS A 85 -7.30 -19.08 -9.80
C CYS A 85 -7.10 -17.65 -9.30
N GLY A 86 -5.98 -16.99 -9.61
CA GLY A 86 -5.75 -15.61 -9.19
C GLY A 86 -6.78 -14.62 -9.76
N VAL A 87 -7.01 -14.65 -11.08
CA VAL A 87 -7.96 -13.73 -11.73
C VAL A 87 -9.41 -14.07 -11.38
N LEU A 88 -9.74 -15.37 -11.28
CA LEU A 88 -11.08 -15.81 -10.89
C LEU A 88 -11.39 -15.43 -9.43
N THR A 89 -10.44 -15.59 -8.52
CA THR A 89 -10.60 -15.14 -7.13
C THR A 89 -10.76 -13.62 -7.05
N LEU A 90 -9.95 -12.84 -7.80
CA LEU A 90 -10.10 -11.38 -7.85
C LEU A 90 -11.52 -10.99 -8.30
N LEU A 91 -11.98 -11.51 -9.44
CA LEU A 91 -13.28 -11.14 -10.01
C LEU A 91 -14.44 -11.59 -9.11
N GLY A 92 -14.40 -12.82 -8.58
CA GLY A 92 -15.48 -13.34 -7.75
C GLY A 92 -15.57 -12.67 -6.38
N THR A 93 -14.42 -12.42 -5.72
CA THR A 93 -14.43 -11.72 -4.42
C THR A 93 -14.83 -10.26 -4.55
N PHE A 94 -14.41 -9.55 -5.60
CA PHE A 94 -14.85 -8.18 -5.86
C PHE A 94 -16.31 -8.11 -6.32
N ALA A 95 -16.81 -9.06 -7.11
CA ALA A 95 -18.23 -9.13 -7.44
C ALA A 95 -19.09 -9.34 -6.18
N TYR A 96 -18.65 -10.21 -5.27
CA TYR A 96 -19.31 -10.42 -3.98
C TYR A 96 -19.26 -9.16 -3.10
N LEU A 97 -18.11 -8.47 -3.06
CA LEU A 97 -17.96 -7.19 -2.36
C LEU A 97 -18.91 -6.11 -2.90
N ILE A 98 -19.05 -5.99 -4.22
CA ILE A 98 -20.03 -5.10 -4.86
C ILE A 98 -21.44 -5.43 -4.38
N GLY A 99 -21.81 -6.71 -4.36
CA GLY A 99 -23.10 -7.16 -3.83
C GLY A 99 -23.30 -6.76 -2.36
N CYS A 100 -22.28 -6.92 -1.52
CA CYS A 100 -22.33 -6.53 -0.10
C CYS A 100 -22.50 -5.02 0.06
N HIS A 101 -21.79 -4.20 -0.74
CA HIS A 101 -21.95 -2.74 -0.72
C HIS A 101 -23.38 -2.30 -1.03
N ILE A 102 -24.04 -2.99 -1.97
CA ILE A 102 -25.44 -2.71 -2.34
C ILE A 102 -26.39 -3.13 -1.22
N ILE A 103 -26.26 -4.38 -0.73
CA ILE A 103 -27.18 -4.97 0.26
C ILE A 103 -27.07 -4.24 1.61
N MET A 104 -25.86 -3.93 2.06
CA MET A 104 -25.61 -3.26 3.34
C MET A 104 -25.80 -1.74 3.26
N ARG A 105 -26.14 -1.20 2.09
CA ARG A 105 -26.31 0.24 1.84
C ARG A 105 -25.13 1.05 2.39
N THR A 106 -23.90 0.61 2.09
CA THR A 106 -22.64 1.17 2.64
C THR A 106 -22.55 2.70 2.52
N HIS A 107 -23.17 3.29 1.51
CA HIS A 107 -23.26 4.76 1.38
C HIS A 107 -23.92 5.39 2.62
N GLU A 108 -25.11 4.89 2.98
CA GLU A 108 -25.96 5.46 4.03
C GLU A 108 -25.37 5.23 5.41
N THR A 109 -24.89 4.01 5.67
CA THR A 109 -24.23 3.68 6.94
C THR A 109 -23.01 4.57 7.19
N ARG A 110 -22.19 4.81 6.16
CA ARG A 110 -21.01 5.69 6.30
C ARG A 110 -21.37 7.15 6.49
N THR A 111 -22.45 7.64 5.87
CA THR A 111 -22.95 9.01 6.13
C THR A 111 -23.53 9.16 7.54
N GLU A 112 -24.09 8.09 8.10
CA GLU A 112 -24.62 8.04 9.48
C GLU A 112 -23.54 7.72 10.53
N GLY A 113 -22.30 7.47 10.11
CA GLY A 113 -21.19 7.12 11.01
C GLY A 113 -21.22 5.68 11.53
N VAL A 114 -22.05 4.83 10.94
CA VAL A 114 -22.10 3.38 11.19
C VAL A 114 -21.03 2.69 10.34
N LEU A 115 -20.24 1.83 10.98
CA LEU A 115 -19.19 1.06 10.31
C LEU A 115 -19.71 -0.33 9.93
N ASP A 116 -19.77 -0.62 8.63
CA ASP A 116 -20.08 -1.96 8.13
C ASP A 116 -18.81 -2.81 7.92
N CYS A 117 -19.00 -4.11 7.63
CA CYS A 117 -17.90 -5.04 7.44
C CYS A 117 -17.27 -4.98 6.05
N THR A 118 -17.73 -4.14 5.12
CA THR A 118 -17.26 -4.14 3.72
C THR A 118 -15.82 -3.65 3.59
N GLY A 119 -15.40 -2.73 4.47
CA GLY A 119 -13.99 -2.31 4.57
C GLY A 119 -13.09 -3.46 5.00
N ALA A 120 -13.52 -4.27 5.97
CA ALA A 120 -12.80 -5.47 6.38
C ALA A 120 -12.82 -6.54 5.28
N LEU A 121 -13.95 -6.70 4.59
CA LEU A 121 -14.11 -7.62 3.46
C LEU A 121 -13.17 -7.28 2.31
N THR A 122 -12.89 -5.99 2.09
CA THR A 122 -11.89 -5.53 1.12
C THR A 122 -10.49 -6.03 1.46
N VAL A 123 -10.02 -5.80 2.69
CA VAL A 123 -8.71 -6.30 3.11
C VAL A 123 -8.67 -7.83 2.99
N PHE A 124 -9.77 -8.49 3.34
CA PHE A 124 -9.93 -9.94 3.20
C PHE A 124 -9.80 -10.40 1.73
N ALA A 125 -10.49 -9.74 0.80
CA ALA A 125 -10.45 -10.01 -0.63
C ALA A 125 -9.05 -9.81 -1.22
N THR A 126 -8.31 -8.78 -0.75
CA THR A 126 -6.93 -8.53 -1.20
C THR A 126 -6.00 -9.68 -0.80
N LYS A 127 -6.09 -10.14 0.46
CA LYS A 127 -5.33 -11.27 1.00
C LYS A 127 -5.65 -12.57 0.26
N LEU A 128 -6.93 -12.89 0.06
CA LEU A 128 -7.35 -14.09 -0.69
C LEU A 128 -6.86 -14.06 -2.15
N THR A 129 -6.99 -12.92 -2.80
CA THR A 129 -6.52 -12.72 -4.18
C THR A 129 -5.02 -12.90 -4.29
N ALA A 130 -4.25 -12.36 -3.34
CA ALA A 130 -2.80 -12.55 -3.30
C ALA A 130 -2.42 -14.03 -3.14
N VAL A 131 -3.03 -14.75 -2.19
CA VAL A 131 -2.81 -16.19 -2.01
C VAL A 131 -3.11 -16.97 -3.29
N ALA A 132 -4.24 -16.70 -3.95
CA ALA A 132 -4.63 -17.39 -5.17
C ALA A 132 -3.62 -17.13 -6.31
N TYR A 133 -3.20 -15.88 -6.50
CA TYR A 133 -2.17 -15.53 -7.48
C TYR A 133 -0.80 -16.13 -7.16
N ASN A 134 -0.41 -16.16 -5.89
CA ASN A 134 0.85 -16.75 -5.45
C ASN A 134 0.86 -18.27 -5.70
N TYR A 135 -0.27 -18.94 -5.47
CA TYR A 135 -0.43 -20.37 -5.79
C TYR A 135 -0.42 -20.66 -7.30
N GLN A 136 -1.02 -19.77 -8.10
CA GLN A 136 -0.93 -19.81 -9.56
C GLN A 136 0.52 -19.62 -10.04
N ASP A 137 1.22 -18.62 -9.52
CA ASP A 137 2.62 -18.30 -9.87
C ASP A 137 3.58 -19.45 -9.50
N GLY A 138 3.23 -20.27 -8.49
CA GLY A 138 3.97 -21.49 -8.16
C GLY A 138 4.09 -22.51 -9.30
N LEU A 139 3.17 -22.48 -10.28
CA LEU A 139 3.30 -23.30 -11.51
C LEU A 139 4.48 -22.86 -12.37
N THR A 140 4.79 -21.57 -12.40
CA THR A 140 5.93 -21.03 -13.16
C THR A 140 7.23 -21.45 -12.50
N LEU A 141 7.29 -21.45 -11.16
CA LEU A 141 8.44 -21.96 -10.41
C LEU A 141 8.74 -23.43 -10.69
N LEU A 142 7.70 -24.27 -10.79
CA LEU A 142 7.86 -25.68 -11.13
C LEU A 142 8.43 -25.83 -12.56
N LYS A 143 7.84 -25.12 -13.53
CA LYS A 143 8.32 -25.12 -14.91
C LYS A 143 9.77 -24.64 -15.04
N GLU A 144 10.16 -23.60 -14.29
CA GLU A 144 11.54 -23.10 -14.29
C GLU A 144 12.52 -24.09 -13.67
N LYS A 145 12.13 -24.87 -12.65
CA LYS A 145 12.97 -25.95 -12.12
C LYS A 145 13.16 -27.07 -13.13
N ASP A 146 12.08 -27.43 -13.85
CA ASP A 146 12.12 -28.48 -14.88
C ASP A 146 12.89 -28.03 -16.14
N GLN A 147 12.80 -26.75 -16.51
CA GLN A 147 13.45 -26.16 -17.68
C GLN A 147 14.84 -25.56 -17.38
N GLY A 148 15.18 -25.34 -16.12
CA GLY A 148 16.45 -24.79 -15.65
C GLY A 148 17.67 -25.66 -15.97
N ALA A 149 17.45 -26.90 -16.40
CA ALA A 149 18.47 -27.78 -16.96
C ALA A 149 18.72 -27.58 -18.47
N LYS A 150 17.89 -26.82 -19.20
CA LYS A 150 17.92 -26.75 -20.68
C LYS A 150 18.10 -25.35 -21.28
N ALA A 151 18.11 -24.28 -20.49
CA ALA A 151 17.97 -22.91 -21.02
C ALA A 151 19.15 -21.95 -20.72
N LYS A 152 20.36 -22.46 -20.42
CA LYS A 152 21.53 -21.60 -20.21
C LYS A 152 22.14 -21.01 -21.51
N ASP A 153 21.74 -21.49 -22.70
CA ASP A 153 22.48 -21.18 -23.95
C ASP A 153 21.74 -20.34 -25.00
N ALA A 154 20.63 -19.68 -24.65
CA ALA A 154 19.91 -18.84 -25.63
C ALA A 154 19.70 -17.40 -25.12
N GLN A 155 20.79 -16.69 -24.86
CA GLN A 155 20.75 -15.26 -24.62
C GLN A 155 21.31 -14.51 -25.83
N GLU A 156 20.49 -14.36 -26.86
CA GLU A 156 20.72 -13.36 -27.90
C GLU A 156 20.68 -11.98 -27.24
N LYS A 157 21.81 -11.27 -27.26
CA LYS A 157 21.89 -9.85 -26.92
C LYS A 157 21.11 -9.06 -27.97
N LYS A 158 19.80 -8.93 -27.76
CA LYS A 158 18.99 -7.98 -28.52
C LYS A 158 19.43 -6.57 -28.11
N GLU A 159 19.89 -5.76 -29.06
CA GLU A 159 20.16 -4.35 -28.80
C GLU A 159 18.85 -3.64 -28.46
N LEU A 160 18.67 -3.34 -27.18
CA LEU A 160 17.50 -2.65 -26.65
C LEU A 160 17.81 -1.17 -26.49
N THR A 161 16.84 -0.33 -26.83
CA THR A 161 16.89 1.09 -26.46
C THR A 161 16.92 1.23 -24.94
N GLU A 162 17.50 2.32 -24.42
CA GLU A 162 17.52 2.62 -22.97
C GLU A 162 16.13 2.60 -22.33
N GLU A 163 15.09 2.99 -23.07
CA GLU A 163 13.70 2.93 -22.58
C GLU A 163 13.19 1.49 -22.49
N GLN A 164 13.53 0.63 -23.45
CA GLN A 164 13.19 -0.80 -23.39
C GLN A 164 13.94 -1.49 -22.25
N ARG A 165 15.24 -1.23 -22.07
CA ARG A 165 16.03 -1.82 -20.98
C ARG A 165 15.42 -1.50 -19.60
N ARG A 166 15.10 -0.23 -19.33
CA ARG A 166 14.43 0.18 -18.07
C ARG A 166 13.07 -0.47 -17.85
N ARG A 167 12.35 -0.83 -18.92
CA ARG A 167 11.07 -1.53 -18.83
C ARG A 167 11.29 -2.99 -18.48
N GLU A 168 12.25 -3.64 -19.13
CA GLU A 168 12.61 -5.02 -18.81
C GLU A 168 13.10 -5.13 -17.37
N GLU A 169 13.99 -4.24 -16.92
CA GLU A 169 14.45 -4.16 -15.53
C GLU A 169 13.27 -4.02 -14.53
N ARG A 170 12.25 -3.21 -14.87
CA ARG A 170 11.04 -3.05 -14.03
C ARG A 170 10.20 -4.33 -14.01
N MET A 171 9.99 -4.95 -15.16
CA MET A 171 9.21 -6.17 -15.28
C MET A 171 9.90 -7.33 -14.58
N GLU A 172 11.23 -7.42 -14.70
CA GLU A 172 12.06 -8.40 -14.00
C GLU A 172 11.97 -8.22 -12.48
N ARG A 173 12.04 -6.97 -11.99
CA ARG A 173 11.82 -6.68 -10.57
C ARG A 173 10.45 -7.16 -10.09
N SER A 174 9.39 -6.85 -10.82
CA SER A 174 8.02 -7.32 -10.51
C SER A 174 7.92 -8.85 -10.54
N ARG A 175 8.59 -9.52 -11.48
CA ARG A 175 8.67 -10.99 -11.53
C ARG A 175 9.40 -11.56 -10.32
N LEU A 176 10.52 -10.97 -9.93
CA LEU A 176 11.30 -11.41 -8.77
C LEU A 176 10.50 -11.28 -7.46
N GLU A 177 9.77 -10.18 -7.30
CA GLU A 177 8.88 -9.99 -6.14
C GLU A 177 7.78 -11.06 -6.10
N ARG A 178 7.07 -11.26 -7.21
CA ARG A 178 6.06 -12.33 -7.32
C ARG A 178 6.63 -13.72 -7.06
N ARG A 179 7.84 -13.98 -7.56
CA ARG A 179 8.55 -15.25 -7.37
C ARG A 179 8.84 -15.54 -5.90
N LYS A 180 9.15 -14.51 -5.09
CA LYS A 180 9.40 -14.65 -3.65
C LYS A 180 8.14 -15.02 -2.87
N ALA A 181 6.98 -14.53 -3.31
CA ALA A 181 5.69 -14.81 -2.68
C ALA A 181 5.02 -16.11 -3.19
N ALA A 182 5.50 -16.67 -4.30
CA ALA A 182 4.87 -17.81 -4.97
C ALA A 182 4.80 -19.08 -4.11
N LEU A 183 3.67 -19.80 -4.21
CA LEU A 183 3.34 -20.97 -3.41
C LEU A 183 3.24 -22.22 -4.29
N VAL A 184 4.08 -23.21 -4.03
CA VAL A 184 4.07 -24.49 -4.78
C VAL A 184 2.88 -25.36 -4.35
N THR A 185 2.55 -25.34 -3.06
CA THR A 185 1.42 -26.06 -2.47
C THR A 185 0.36 -25.06 -2.02
N MET A 186 -0.90 -25.49 -2.06
CA MET A 186 -1.99 -24.68 -1.53
C MET A 186 -1.93 -24.71 0.00
N PRO A 187 -2.11 -23.56 0.68
CA PRO A 187 -2.23 -23.54 2.14
C PRO A 187 -3.39 -24.43 2.61
N SER A 188 -3.21 -25.07 3.77
CA SER A 188 -4.30 -25.72 4.49
C SER A 188 -5.35 -24.69 4.93
N LEU A 189 -6.56 -25.16 5.24
CA LEU A 189 -7.61 -24.27 5.76
C LEU A 189 -7.17 -23.55 7.04
N LEU A 190 -6.47 -24.25 7.93
CA LEU A 190 -6.01 -23.68 9.20
C LEU A 190 -4.97 -22.57 9.00
N GLU A 191 -3.96 -22.80 8.13
CA GLU A 191 -2.95 -21.78 7.82
C GLU A 191 -3.59 -20.56 7.15
N LEU A 192 -4.52 -20.80 6.21
CA LEU A 192 -5.25 -19.75 5.51
C LEU A 192 -6.10 -18.92 6.47
N MET A 193 -6.87 -19.55 7.36
CA MET A 193 -7.64 -18.84 8.38
C MET A 193 -6.75 -18.06 9.34
N GLY A 194 -5.65 -18.66 9.80
CA GLY A 194 -4.68 -17.98 10.64
C GLY A 194 -4.09 -16.72 9.98
N TYR A 195 -3.75 -16.79 8.69
CA TYR A 195 -3.25 -15.67 7.91
C TYR A 195 -4.28 -14.54 7.75
N LEU A 196 -5.51 -14.92 7.42
CA LEU A 196 -6.59 -13.98 7.14
C LEU A 196 -6.97 -13.19 8.40
N PHE A 197 -7.12 -13.89 9.53
CA PHE A 197 -7.56 -13.34 10.81
C PHE A 197 -6.42 -12.90 11.75
N CYS A 198 -5.16 -13.00 11.33
CA CYS A 198 -3.98 -12.65 12.12
C CYS A 198 -4.15 -11.30 12.86
N PHE A 199 -4.21 -11.35 14.19
CA PHE A 199 -4.39 -10.22 15.13
C PHE A 199 -5.61 -9.32 14.88
N GLY A 200 -6.58 -9.72 14.07
CA GLY A 200 -7.66 -8.83 13.62
C GLY A 200 -7.24 -7.82 12.54
N LEU A 201 -6.07 -7.99 11.92
CA LEU A 201 -5.55 -7.07 10.89
C LEU A 201 -6.40 -7.07 9.60
N HIS A 202 -7.35 -7.99 9.42
CA HIS A 202 -8.33 -7.87 8.32
C HIS A 202 -9.22 -6.64 8.47
N MET A 203 -9.37 -6.10 9.69
CA MET A 203 -10.24 -4.96 9.94
C MET A 203 -9.67 -3.63 9.41
N THR A 204 -8.34 -3.52 9.34
CA THR A 204 -7.63 -2.23 9.16
C THR A 204 -6.42 -2.33 8.21
N GLY A 205 -5.91 -3.53 7.97
CA GLY A 205 -4.62 -3.77 7.33
C GLY A 205 -3.44 -3.71 8.33
N PRO A 206 -2.19 -3.63 7.84
CA PRO A 206 -1.82 -3.61 6.43
C PRO A 206 -1.96 -4.97 5.73
N PHE A 207 -1.92 -4.94 4.39
CA PHE A 207 -1.68 -6.13 3.58
C PHE A 207 -0.24 -6.63 3.76
N PHE A 208 -0.06 -7.95 3.73
CA PHE A 208 1.24 -8.62 3.72
C PHE A 208 1.11 -9.99 3.05
N GLU A 209 2.21 -10.51 2.50
CA GLU A 209 2.22 -11.77 1.77
C GLU A 209 2.05 -12.99 2.69
N PHE A 210 1.33 -14.00 2.21
CA PHE A 210 1.14 -15.26 2.94
C PHE A 210 2.46 -15.96 3.25
N LYS A 211 3.43 -15.92 2.33
CA LYS A 211 4.75 -16.55 2.55
C LYS A 211 5.48 -15.95 3.76
N ALA A 212 5.39 -14.63 3.94
CA ALA A 212 5.98 -13.96 5.10
C ALA A 212 5.28 -14.34 6.41
N TYR A 213 3.95 -14.51 6.37
CA TYR A 213 3.19 -15.02 7.51
C TYR A 213 3.59 -16.45 7.88
N ASP A 214 3.63 -17.33 6.88
CA ASP A 214 3.98 -18.74 7.05
C ASP A 214 5.40 -18.92 7.60
N ASP A 215 6.38 -18.21 7.06
CA ASP A 215 7.76 -18.23 7.56
C ASP A 215 7.86 -17.72 9.01
N TRP A 216 7.06 -16.72 9.37
CA TRP A 216 7.04 -16.18 10.73
C TRP A 216 6.37 -17.14 11.73
N THR A 217 5.28 -17.81 11.33
CA THR A 217 4.58 -18.81 12.17
C THR A 217 5.35 -20.11 12.30
N THR A 218 6.13 -20.50 11.28
CA THR A 218 6.97 -21.71 11.29
C THR A 218 8.41 -21.44 11.76
N LYS A 219 8.78 -20.18 12.02
CA LYS A 219 10.14 -19.76 12.41
C LYS A 219 11.20 -20.13 11.38
N GLN A 220 10.90 -19.87 10.11
CA GLN A 220 11.80 -20.07 8.99
C GLN A 220 12.46 -18.75 8.56
N GLY A 221 13.51 -18.88 7.75
CA GLY A 221 14.25 -17.73 7.21
C GLY A 221 14.76 -16.80 8.30
N ILE A 222 14.34 -15.54 8.23
CA ILE A 222 14.82 -14.45 9.10
C ILE A 222 14.32 -14.57 10.54
N TRP A 223 13.30 -15.40 10.76
CA TRP A 223 12.75 -15.72 12.07
C TRP A 223 13.29 -17.03 12.64
N SER A 224 14.30 -17.63 11.99
CA SER A 224 14.95 -18.83 12.50
C SER A 224 15.47 -18.61 13.92
N PRO A 225 15.28 -19.57 14.85
CA PRO A 225 15.82 -19.49 16.20
C PRO A 225 17.36 -19.43 16.24
N THR A 226 18.01 -19.87 15.14
CA THR A 226 19.47 -19.84 14.99
C THR A 226 20.00 -18.42 14.79
N LEU A 227 19.16 -17.47 14.39
CA LEU A 227 19.53 -16.08 14.13
C LEU A 227 19.21 -15.21 15.34
N LYS A 228 20.10 -14.27 15.64
CA LYS A 228 19.89 -13.28 16.70
C LYS A 228 18.71 -12.39 16.37
N GLN A 229 17.59 -12.59 17.07
CA GLN A 229 16.39 -11.79 16.87
C GLN A 229 16.57 -10.36 17.42
N PRO A 230 16.22 -9.31 16.66
CA PRO A 230 16.35 -7.94 17.14
C PRO A 230 15.29 -7.56 18.17
N SER A 231 15.58 -6.53 18.96
CA SER A 231 14.60 -5.97 19.89
C SER A 231 13.43 -5.34 19.15
N VAL A 232 12.22 -5.65 19.63
CA VAL A 232 10.96 -5.12 19.07
C VAL A 232 10.53 -3.80 19.71
N LEU A 233 11.10 -3.45 20.88
CA LEU A 233 10.64 -2.31 21.67
C LEU A 233 10.90 -0.96 20.98
N PRO A 234 12.10 -0.66 20.44
CA PRO A 234 12.33 0.63 19.78
C PRO A 234 11.39 0.91 18.60
N PRO A 235 11.20 -0.01 17.62
CA PRO A 235 10.25 0.23 16.53
C PRO A 235 8.79 0.23 17.01
N PHE A 236 8.45 -0.52 18.07
CA PHE A 236 7.13 -0.49 18.68
C PHE A 236 6.82 0.90 19.26
N PHE A 237 7.71 1.44 20.11
CA PHE A 237 7.52 2.77 20.71
C PHE A 237 7.49 3.87 19.65
N ARG A 238 8.27 3.74 18.57
CA ARG A 238 8.20 4.66 17.42
C ARG A 238 6.79 4.69 16.81
N ALA A 239 6.20 3.52 16.53
CA ALA A 239 4.85 3.42 15.96
C ALA A 239 3.78 3.87 16.97
N PHE A 240 3.94 3.53 18.25
CA PHE A 240 3.04 3.93 19.33
C PHE A 240 2.98 5.46 19.50
N VAL A 241 4.15 6.12 19.59
CA VAL A 241 4.24 7.58 19.68
C VAL A 241 3.68 8.24 18.42
N GLN A 242 3.95 7.69 17.24
CA GLN A 242 3.35 8.17 15.99
C GLN A 242 1.82 8.15 16.05
N GLY A 243 1.22 7.07 16.57
CA GLY A 243 -0.23 6.96 16.77
C GLY A 243 -0.78 7.99 17.74
N ILE A 244 -0.10 8.22 18.88
CA ILE A 244 -0.49 9.25 19.86
C ILE A 244 -0.44 10.64 19.25
N LEU A 245 0.64 10.99 18.54
CA LEU A 245 0.77 12.30 17.90
C LEU A 245 -0.31 12.51 16.83
N ALA A 246 -0.61 11.48 16.03
CA ALA A 246 -1.69 11.53 15.07
C ALA A 246 -3.06 11.71 15.75
N ALA A 247 -3.31 11.03 16.87
CA ALA A 247 -4.54 11.17 17.65
C ALA A 247 -4.68 12.58 18.24
N LEU A 248 -3.61 13.17 18.76
CA LEU A 248 -3.61 14.53 19.29
C LEU A 248 -3.99 15.55 18.20
N VAL A 249 -3.35 15.48 17.04
CA VAL A 249 -3.67 16.39 15.92
C VAL A 249 -5.11 16.17 15.44
N PHE A 250 -5.56 14.92 15.36
CA PHE A 250 -6.95 14.61 15.01
C PHE A 250 -7.95 15.25 15.99
N LEU A 251 -7.73 15.12 17.30
CA LEU A 251 -8.61 15.69 18.33
C LEU A 251 -8.62 17.22 18.30
N LEU A 252 -7.49 17.87 17.97
CA LEU A 252 -7.42 19.32 17.81
C LEU A 252 -8.16 19.81 16.56
N MET A 253 -8.14 19.05 15.46
CA MET A 253 -8.73 19.47 14.19
C MET A 253 -10.19 19.06 14.02
N SER A 254 -10.59 17.88 14.50
CA SER A 254 -11.91 17.28 14.24
C SER A 254 -13.10 18.15 14.67
N PRO A 255 -13.09 18.85 15.82
CA PRO A 255 -14.23 19.69 16.24
C PRO A 255 -14.54 20.85 15.28
N SER A 256 -13.54 21.31 14.53
CA SER A 256 -13.68 22.41 13.59
C SER A 256 -14.13 21.97 12.19
N LEU A 257 -14.26 20.66 11.96
CA LEU A 257 -14.64 20.10 10.66
C LEU A 257 -16.16 20.16 10.46
N ASP A 258 -16.59 20.94 9.48
CA ASP A 258 -17.97 20.97 8.99
C ASP A 258 -17.95 20.73 7.47
N LEU A 259 -18.26 19.50 7.06
CA LEU A 259 -18.26 19.11 5.65
C LEU A 259 -19.31 19.88 4.83
N THR A 260 -20.35 20.44 5.46
CA THR A 260 -21.36 21.24 4.76
C THR A 260 -20.77 22.52 4.17
N ARG A 261 -19.67 23.06 4.72
CA ARG A 261 -18.96 24.21 4.13
C ARG A 261 -18.34 23.91 2.76
N ILE A 262 -18.19 22.62 2.43
CA ILE A 262 -17.64 22.15 1.17
C ILE A 262 -18.75 21.61 0.26
N SER A 263 -19.70 20.85 0.83
CA SER A 263 -20.73 20.14 0.05
C SER A 263 -21.99 20.96 -0.23
N ASP A 264 -22.35 21.92 0.63
CA ASP A 264 -23.50 22.80 0.42
C ASP A 264 -23.11 23.98 -0.50
N PRO A 265 -23.77 24.14 -1.67
CA PRO A 265 -23.45 25.23 -2.59
C PRO A 265 -23.54 26.64 -1.98
N LEU A 266 -24.52 26.89 -1.10
CA LEU A 266 -24.75 28.21 -0.53
C LEU A 266 -23.66 28.57 0.47
N LYS A 267 -23.38 27.63 1.40
CA LYS A 267 -22.30 27.80 2.38
C LYS A 267 -20.93 27.88 1.71
N ASN A 268 -20.68 27.04 0.72
CA ASN A 268 -19.41 27.01 0.01
C ASN A 268 -19.13 28.33 -0.72
N ARG A 269 -20.14 28.89 -1.40
CA ARG A 269 -20.00 30.15 -2.14
C ARG A 269 -19.83 31.37 -1.23
N ALA A 270 -20.27 31.30 0.03
CA ALA A 270 -20.08 32.37 1.01
C ALA A 270 -18.60 32.62 1.35
N TYR A 271 -17.74 31.61 1.20
CA TYR A 271 -16.30 31.75 1.44
C TYR A 271 -15.56 32.25 0.19
N PRO A 272 -14.48 33.05 0.35
CA PRO A 272 -13.61 33.42 -0.76
C PRO A 272 -12.86 32.20 -1.30
N PHE A 273 -12.44 32.28 -2.57
CA PHE A 273 -11.85 31.16 -3.32
C PHE A 273 -10.72 30.43 -2.58
N HIS A 274 -9.76 31.16 -1.99
CA HIS A 274 -8.62 30.56 -1.28
C HIS A 274 -9.04 29.81 -0.01
N LEU A 275 -10.09 30.27 0.67
CA LEU A 275 -10.59 29.62 1.89
C LEU A 275 -11.36 28.33 1.56
N ARG A 276 -12.00 28.24 0.40
CA ARG A 276 -12.61 26.98 -0.09
C ARG A 276 -11.57 25.87 -0.25
N TRP A 277 -10.38 26.23 -0.74
CA TRP A 277 -9.24 25.32 -0.85
C TRP A 277 -8.72 24.88 0.52
N LEU A 278 -8.61 25.81 1.47
CA LEU A 278 -8.18 25.49 2.83
C LEU A 278 -9.19 24.57 3.53
N LEU A 279 -10.49 24.77 3.33
CA LEU A 279 -11.54 23.88 3.83
C LEU A 279 -11.41 22.46 3.24
N ALA A 280 -11.20 22.34 1.92
CA ALA A 280 -10.95 21.05 1.28
C ALA A 280 -9.69 20.35 1.84
N HIS A 281 -8.62 21.12 2.07
CA HIS A 281 -7.40 20.62 2.69
C HIS A 281 -7.63 20.16 4.14
N GLN A 282 -8.36 20.93 4.94
CA GLN A 282 -8.71 20.58 6.31
C GLN A 282 -9.53 19.28 6.37
N ALA A 283 -10.56 19.15 5.53
CA ALA A 283 -11.35 17.92 5.45
C ALA A 283 -10.49 16.71 5.08
N SER A 284 -9.62 16.88 4.10
CA SER A 284 -8.67 15.86 3.68
C SER A 284 -7.68 15.48 4.79
N LEU A 285 -7.15 16.46 5.53
CA LEU A 285 -6.25 16.25 6.66
C LEU A 285 -6.94 15.44 7.77
N VAL A 286 -8.12 15.88 8.23
CA VAL A 286 -8.85 15.17 9.30
C VAL A 286 -9.12 13.72 8.90
N TRP A 287 -9.48 13.48 7.63
CA TRP A 287 -9.66 12.12 7.11
C TRP A 287 -8.37 11.30 7.11
N ARG A 288 -7.24 11.86 6.67
CA ARG A 288 -5.93 11.17 6.70
C ARG A 288 -5.46 10.85 8.11
N PHE A 289 -5.62 11.78 9.05
CA PHE A 289 -5.20 11.57 10.44
C PHE A 289 -5.99 10.45 11.14
N ARG A 290 -7.27 10.25 10.79
CA ARG A 290 -8.03 9.05 11.21
C ARG A 290 -7.35 7.75 10.74
N ALA A 291 -6.92 7.71 9.47
CA ALA A 291 -6.20 6.56 8.93
C ALA A 291 -4.82 6.36 9.59
N TYR A 292 -4.08 7.45 9.87
CA TYR A 292 -2.78 7.39 10.54
C TYR A 292 -2.86 6.77 11.93
N ILE A 293 -3.92 7.05 12.70
CA ILE A 293 -4.13 6.45 14.02
C ILE A 293 -4.23 4.92 13.89
N LEU A 294 -5.15 4.44 13.05
CA LEU A 294 -5.38 3.00 12.86
C LEU A 294 -4.15 2.29 12.28
N TRP A 295 -3.48 2.90 11.30
CA TRP A 295 -2.27 2.33 10.72
C TRP A 295 -1.06 2.34 11.66
N SER A 296 -1.00 3.28 12.60
CA SER A 296 0.04 3.26 13.63
C SER A 296 -0.21 2.18 14.68
N ILE A 297 -1.47 1.94 15.05
CA ILE A 297 -1.85 0.85 15.97
C ILE A 297 -1.54 -0.52 15.36
N THR A 298 -1.91 -0.72 14.10
CA THR A 298 -1.63 -1.99 13.38
C THR A 298 -0.14 -2.20 13.15
N GLU A 299 0.61 -1.14 12.84
CA GLU A 299 2.06 -1.21 12.77
C GLU A 299 2.64 -1.64 14.13
N ALA A 300 2.21 -1.02 15.23
CA ALA A 300 2.65 -1.37 16.58
C ALA A 300 2.33 -2.84 16.92
N ALA A 301 1.14 -3.33 16.56
CA ALA A 301 0.73 -4.72 16.75
C ALA A 301 1.63 -5.69 15.95
N MET A 302 1.86 -5.43 14.66
CA MET A 302 2.73 -6.29 13.85
C MET A 302 4.19 -6.29 14.32
N VAL A 303 4.69 -5.14 14.78
CA VAL A 303 6.05 -5.00 15.31
C VAL A 303 6.20 -5.76 16.62
N ILE A 304 5.28 -5.56 17.58
CA ILE A 304 5.36 -6.25 18.88
C ILE A 304 5.23 -7.77 18.69
N GLY A 305 4.38 -8.23 17.76
CA GLY A 305 4.28 -9.65 17.38
C GLY A 305 5.48 -10.21 16.60
N GLY A 306 6.38 -9.34 16.11
CA GLY A 306 7.59 -9.71 15.37
C GLY A 306 7.41 -9.96 13.87
N LEU A 307 6.17 -9.94 13.35
CA LEU A 307 5.87 -10.09 11.92
C LEU A 307 6.34 -8.88 11.09
N GLY A 308 6.46 -7.70 11.72
CA GLY A 308 6.93 -6.47 11.06
C GLY A 308 8.40 -6.49 10.63
N PHE A 309 9.20 -7.47 11.08
CA PHE A 309 10.64 -7.54 10.85
C PHE A 309 11.02 -7.91 9.41
N THR A 310 11.80 -7.09 8.72
CA THR A 310 12.18 -7.26 7.31
C THR A 310 13.68 -7.42 7.09
N GLY A 311 14.45 -7.77 8.12
CA GLY A 311 15.86 -8.10 7.96
C GLY A 311 16.83 -7.09 8.52
N TRP A 312 18.09 -7.16 8.07
CA TRP A 312 19.16 -6.27 8.53
C TRP A 312 19.61 -5.35 7.40
N GLU A 313 19.92 -4.10 7.72
CA GLU A 313 20.59 -3.20 6.77
C GLU A 313 22.04 -3.67 6.54
N ALA A 314 22.52 -3.57 5.30
CA ALA A 314 23.93 -3.82 4.99
C ALA A 314 24.86 -2.83 5.72
N ALA A 315 26.09 -3.23 6.04
CA ALA A 315 27.06 -2.36 6.71
C ALA A 315 27.49 -1.19 5.82
N LYS A 316 27.54 0.04 6.35
CA LYS A 316 28.02 1.24 5.64
C LYS A 316 29.45 1.05 5.12
N GLY A 317 29.65 1.19 3.81
CA GLY A 317 30.95 1.06 3.12
C GLY A 317 31.03 -0.09 2.12
N GLU A 318 30.05 -1.02 2.15
CA GLU A 318 29.89 -2.08 1.15
C GLU A 318 28.62 -1.78 0.37
N ALA A 319 28.74 -1.51 -0.93
CA ALA A 319 27.65 -1.04 -1.77
C ALA A 319 26.61 -2.14 -2.05
N VAL A 320 25.76 -2.45 -1.07
CA VAL A 320 24.48 -3.11 -1.32
C VAL A 320 23.47 -2.00 -1.62
N ASN A 321 22.67 -2.14 -2.68
CA ASN A 321 21.79 -1.10 -3.24
C ASN A 321 20.61 -0.65 -2.32
N GLY A 322 20.88 -0.22 -1.09
CA GLY A 322 19.84 0.21 -0.13
C GLY A 322 18.84 -0.89 0.21
N GLU A 323 19.21 -2.16 0.00
CA GLU A 323 18.37 -3.32 0.25
C GLU A 323 18.59 -3.83 1.67
N ALA A 324 17.51 -4.28 2.32
CA ALA A 324 17.64 -5.15 3.47
C ALA A 324 18.42 -6.40 3.05
N CYS A 325 19.48 -6.73 3.79
CA CYS A 325 20.08 -8.06 3.82
C CYS A 325 19.05 -9.03 4.37
N ASN A 326 18.22 -9.48 3.44
CA ASN A 326 17.17 -10.44 3.59
C ASN A 326 17.09 -11.21 2.29
N GLY A 327 16.72 -12.48 2.37
CA GLY A 327 16.20 -13.25 1.24
C GLY A 327 14.88 -12.68 0.71
N GLY A 328 14.86 -11.39 0.34
CA GLY A 328 13.81 -10.68 -0.32
C GLY A 328 12.71 -10.10 0.56
N GLU A 329 12.79 -8.79 0.84
CA GLU A 329 11.65 -7.86 0.77
C GLU A 329 12.15 -6.43 1.03
N TRP A 330 11.67 -5.47 0.24
CA TRP A 330 12.17 -4.10 0.17
C TRP A 330 11.47 -3.16 1.14
N GLY A 331 12.21 -2.16 1.64
CA GLY A 331 11.63 -0.97 2.27
C GLY A 331 12.64 0.01 2.87
N LYS A 332 13.28 0.84 2.04
CA LYS A 332 13.43 2.31 2.17
C LYS A 332 14.41 2.83 1.11
N LYS A 333 14.00 3.85 0.34
CA LYS A 333 14.94 4.86 -0.15
C LYS A 333 14.74 6.09 0.72
N GLU A 334 15.77 6.50 1.45
CA GLU A 334 15.83 7.85 1.99
C GLU A 334 17.09 8.56 1.53
N ASN A 335 16.86 9.84 1.26
CA ASN A 335 17.75 10.91 0.88
C ASN A 335 18.29 10.94 -0.55
N GLY A 336 17.81 11.96 -1.26
CA GLY A 336 18.43 12.48 -2.45
C GLY A 336 19.82 12.97 -2.09
N GLY A 337 20.78 12.20 -2.54
CA GLY A 337 22.18 12.53 -2.72
C GLY A 337 22.58 11.74 -3.94
N GLU A 338 23.10 12.42 -4.95
CA GLU A 338 23.65 11.76 -6.12
C GLU A 338 24.69 10.76 -5.65
N ALA A 339 24.48 9.47 -5.93
CA ALA A 339 25.59 8.55 -6.06
C ALA A 339 26.35 9.03 -7.30
N GLU A 340 27.39 9.81 -7.04
CA GLU A 340 28.43 10.22 -7.96
C GLU A 340 28.82 8.99 -8.79
N GLY A 341 28.74 9.16 -10.12
CA GLY A 341 29.07 8.11 -11.06
C GLY A 341 30.56 7.80 -10.96
N ARG A 342 30.92 6.76 -10.22
CA ARG A 342 32.22 6.10 -10.39
C ARG A 342 32.05 5.03 -11.47
N ARG A 343 32.70 5.29 -12.61
CA ARG A 343 32.81 4.39 -13.75
C ARG A 343 33.27 3.00 -13.30
N LEU A 344 32.70 1.98 -13.91
CA LEU A 344 33.43 0.76 -14.24
C LEU A 344 33.18 0.54 -15.74
N ASN A 345 34.10 1.06 -16.56
CA ASN A 345 34.49 0.34 -17.76
C ASN A 345 35.20 -0.92 -17.24
N GLY A 346 34.58 -2.06 -17.47
CA GLY A 346 35.04 -3.36 -17.02
C GLY A 346 33.98 -4.36 -17.43
N GLU A 347 34.42 -5.45 -18.03
CA GLU A 347 33.59 -6.53 -18.55
C GLU A 347 32.49 -6.99 -17.60
N VAL A 348 31.49 -7.65 -18.16
CA VAL A 348 30.37 -8.26 -17.45
C VAL A 348 30.92 -9.40 -16.56
N ASP A 349 31.47 -9.06 -15.40
CA ASP A 349 31.70 -9.99 -14.29
C ASP A 349 30.39 -10.17 -13.53
N GLY A 350 29.43 -10.81 -14.19
CA GLY A 350 28.11 -11.14 -13.63
C GLY A 350 28.15 -12.12 -12.44
N ASP A 351 29.33 -12.65 -12.10
CA ASP A 351 29.52 -13.61 -11.01
C ASP A 351 30.20 -12.98 -9.78
N ALA A 352 31.13 -12.03 -9.98
CA ALA A 352 31.91 -11.45 -8.88
C ALA A 352 31.17 -10.35 -8.09
N SER A 353 30.32 -9.55 -8.75
CA SER A 353 29.46 -8.54 -8.08
C SER A 353 28.41 -9.22 -7.20
N LYS A 354 27.77 -10.26 -7.73
CA LYS A 354 26.75 -11.04 -7.00
C LYS A 354 27.37 -11.79 -5.82
N ALA A 355 28.56 -12.38 -6.01
CA ALA A 355 29.30 -13.01 -4.92
C ALA A 355 29.75 -12.01 -3.84
N LYS A 356 30.04 -10.74 -4.20
CA LYS A 356 30.32 -9.67 -3.22
C LYS A 356 29.07 -9.25 -2.45
N ASP A 357 27.94 -9.11 -3.13
CA ASP A 357 26.65 -8.76 -2.51
C ASP A 357 26.18 -9.88 -1.57
N ASP A 358 26.34 -11.15 -1.96
CA ASP A 358 26.01 -12.33 -1.13
C ASP A 358 26.95 -12.44 0.09
N LYS A 359 28.25 -12.12 -0.07
CA LYS A 359 29.22 -12.03 1.04
C LYS A 359 28.99 -10.83 1.97
N ALA A 360 28.50 -9.70 1.47
CA ALA A 360 28.12 -8.56 2.29
C ALA A 360 26.82 -8.84 3.06
N CYS A 361 25.84 -9.46 2.40
CA CYS A 361 24.56 -9.86 2.98
C CYS A 361 24.76 -10.88 4.12
N SER A 362 25.54 -11.94 3.88
CA SER A 362 25.88 -12.93 4.91
C SER A 362 26.61 -12.34 6.13
N ARG A 363 27.45 -11.31 5.93
CA ARG A 363 28.14 -10.62 7.03
C ARG A 363 27.23 -9.66 7.81
N ALA A 364 26.18 -9.13 7.18
CA ALA A 364 25.23 -8.20 7.80
C ALA A 364 24.14 -8.91 8.64
N VAL A 365 23.82 -10.17 8.33
CA VAL A 365 22.84 -10.98 9.09
C VAL A 365 23.20 -11.01 10.57
N GLY A 366 22.30 -10.51 11.42
CA GLY A 366 22.48 -10.45 12.88
C GLY A 366 23.44 -9.37 13.40
N LYS A 367 24.10 -8.61 12.51
CA LYS A 367 25.08 -7.55 12.86
C LYS A 367 24.67 -6.15 12.39
N GLY A 368 23.87 -6.04 11.33
CA GLY A 368 23.37 -4.77 10.80
C GLY A 368 22.23 -4.15 11.62
N LYS A 369 21.73 -2.97 11.19
CA LYS A 369 20.56 -2.35 11.82
C LYS A 369 19.29 -3.10 11.42
N ALA A 370 18.47 -3.50 12.39
CA ALA A 370 17.21 -4.19 12.10
C ALA A 370 16.20 -3.28 11.37
N LEU A 371 15.60 -3.80 10.32
CA LEU A 371 14.59 -3.16 9.49
C LEU A 371 13.20 -3.70 9.84
N TRP A 372 12.24 -2.77 9.91
CA TRP A 372 10.86 -3.04 10.34
C TRP A 372 9.86 -2.51 9.32
N SER A 373 10.17 -2.66 8.03
CA SER A 373 9.45 -1.99 6.95
C SER A 373 8.14 -2.67 6.55
N ARG A 374 7.93 -3.96 6.86
CA ARG A 374 6.71 -4.71 6.47
C ARG A 374 5.47 -4.22 7.19
N ALA A 375 5.64 -3.78 8.43
CA ALA A 375 4.55 -3.23 9.23
C ALA A 375 4.25 -1.76 8.89
N ARG A 376 5.16 -1.07 8.18
CA ARG A 376 5.03 0.35 7.87
C ARG A 376 4.05 0.57 6.72
N ASN A 377 2.78 0.81 7.04
CA ASN A 377 1.76 1.08 6.03
C ASN A 377 1.71 2.54 5.57
N VAL A 378 2.32 3.46 6.32
CA VAL A 378 2.29 4.89 6.01
C VAL A 378 3.58 5.60 6.43
N ASP A 379 3.98 6.59 5.63
CA ASP A 379 5.01 7.55 5.96
C ASP A 379 4.40 8.95 6.08
N ILE A 380 3.97 9.34 7.28
CA ILE A 380 3.20 10.58 7.52
C ILE A 380 3.90 11.81 6.93
N LEU A 381 5.21 11.96 7.15
CA LEU A 381 5.96 13.11 6.62
C LEU A 381 6.06 13.07 5.10
N GLY A 382 6.24 11.88 4.51
CA GLY A 382 6.23 11.70 3.06
C GLY A 382 4.86 11.90 2.41
N VAL A 383 3.77 11.80 3.18
CA VAL A 383 2.41 12.08 2.72
C VAL A 383 2.07 13.56 2.84
N GLU A 384 2.41 14.20 3.97
CA GLU A 384 2.11 15.62 4.20
C GLU A 384 3.07 16.56 3.45
N PHE A 385 4.31 16.11 3.19
CA PHE A 385 5.32 16.87 2.44
C PHE A 385 5.87 16.06 1.24
N PRO A 386 5.02 15.69 0.28
CA PRO A 386 5.43 14.83 -0.83
C PRO A 386 6.33 15.58 -1.81
N LYS A 387 7.34 14.91 -2.36
CA LYS A 387 8.18 15.51 -3.44
C LYS A 387 7.43 15.60 -4.77
N SER A 388 6.40 14.77 -4.94
CA SER A 388 5.54 14.72 -6.12
C SER A 388 4.28 13.92 -5.80
N CYS A 389 3.24 13.98 -6.64
CA CYS A 389 2.05 13.14 -6.44
C CYS A 389 2.37 11.64 -6.59
N LEU A 390 3.40 11.29 -7.37
CA LEU A 390 3.87 9.90 -7.47
C LEU A 390 4.53 9.44 -6.16
N ASP A 391 5.28 10.34 -5.52
CA ASP A 391 5.92 10.10 -4.21
C ASP A 391 4.85 9.89 -3.12
N PHE A 392 3.81 10.72 -3.11
CA PHE A 392 2.64 10.55 -2.25
C PHE A 392 2.02 9.15 -2.38
N ALA A 393 1.85 8.66 -3.62
CA ALA A 393 1.29 7.33 -3.87
C ALA A 393 2.15 6.18 -3.33
N THR A 394 3.43 6.42 -3.06
CA THR A 394 4.36 5.43 -2.51
C THR A 394 4.55 5.53 -1.00
N THR A 395 3.98 6.56 -0.36
CA THR A 395 4.06 6.83 1.09
C THR A 395 2.70 6.66 1.78
N TRP A 396 1.60 6.71 1.02
CA TRP A 396 0.23 6.48 1.47
C TRP A 396 -0.23 5.04 1.21
N ASN A 397 -0.78 4.38 2.23
CA ASN A 397 -1.34 3.02 2.17
C ASN A 397 -0.42 2.04 1.40
N ILE A 398 0.83 1.98 1.84
CA ILE A 398 1.96 1.38 1.11
C ILE A 398 1.66 -0.07 0.72
N SER A 399 1.14 -0.87 1.65
CA SER A 399 0.88 -2.28 1.39
C SER A 399 -0.27 -2.51 0.40
N TYR A 400 -1.32 -1.68 0.45
CA TYR A 400 -2.41 -1.76 -0.52
C TYR A 400 -1.97 -1.28 -1.92
N GLY A 401 -1.15 -0.22 -1.97
CA GLY A 401 -0.53 0.24 -3.22
C GLY A 401 0.38 -0.83 -3.84
N LEU A 402 1.12 -1.58 -3.02
CA LEU A 402 1.89 -2.75 -3.46
C LEU A 402 0.98 -3.84 -4.02
N TRP A 403 -0.13 -4.15 -3.33
CA TRP A 403 -1.11 -5.12 -3.80
C TRP A 403 -1.70 -4.73 -5.17
N LEU A 404 -2.16 -3.47 -5.32
CA LEU A 404 -2.67 -2.95 -6.58
C LEU A 404 -1.61 -3.05 -7.69
N ARG A 405 -0.35 -2.74 -7.39
CA ARG A 405 0.73 -2.87 -8.36
C ARG A 405 0.92 -4.32 -8.82
N LEU A 406 1.09 -5.24 -7.88
CA LEU A 406 1.47 -6.63 -8.17
C LEU A 406 0.31 -7.45 -8.74
N TYR A 407 -0.88 -7.32 -8.17
CA TYR A 407 -2.02 -8.21 -8.45
C TYR A 407 -3.02 -7.64 -9.45
N VAL A 408 -2.98 -6.33 -9.72
CA VAL A 408 -3.88 -5.67 -10.68
C VAL A 408 -3.09 -5.06 -11.82
N TYR A 409 -2.30 -4.01 -11.55
CA TYR A 409 -1.62 -3.22 -12.58
C TYR A 409 -0.64 -4.03 -13.44
N ASP A 410 0.37 -4.67 -12.82
CA ASP A 410 1.42 -5.39 -13.55
C ASP A 410 0.88 -6.63 -14.28
N ARG A 411 -0.26 -7.17 -13.85
CA ARG A 411 -0.91 -8.33 -14.47
C ARG A 411 -1.81 -7.97 -15.64
N MET A 412 -2.36 -6.75 -15.67
CA MET A 412 -3.10 -6.26 -16.85
C MET A 412 -2.18 -5.87 -18.00
N VAL A 413 -0.91 -5.54 -17.73
CA VAL A 413 0.05 -5.11 -18.76
C VAL A 413 0.63 -6.33 -19.48
N PRO A 414 0.39 -6.49 -20.80
CA PRO A 414 0.93 -7.63 -21.54
C PRO A 414 2.47 -7.61 -21.58
N PRO A 415 3.15 -8.78 -21.57
CA PRO A 415 4.59 -8.86 -21.69
C PRO A 415 5.11 -8.09 -22.91
N GLY A 416 6.13 -7.24 -22.71
CA GLY A 416 6.74 -6.42 -23.77
C GLY A 416 5.93 -5.20 -24.22
N ARG A 417 4.69 -5.00 -23.73
CA ARG A 417 3.88 -3.82 -24.04
C ARG A 417 4.04 -2.71 -23.01
N LYS A 418 3.88 -1.47 -23.46
CA LYS A 418 3.87 -0.29 -22.57
C LYS A 418 2.51 -0.18 -21.90
N ALA A 419 2.50 -0.06 -20.58
CA ALA A 419 1.30 0.31 -19.85
C ALA A 419 0.78 1.67 -20.33
N ASN A 420 -0.50 1.73 -20.66
CA ASN A 420 -1.17 2.96 -21.07
C ASN A 420 -2.03 3.52 -19.91
N PHE A 421 -2.66 4.68 -20.14
CA PHE A 421 -3.53 5.33 -19.17
C PHE A 421 -4.70 4.43 -18.73
N PHE A 422 -5.26 3.61 -19.62
CA PHE A 422 -6.38 2.73 -19.30
C PHE A 422 -6.01 1.62 -18.30
N HIS A 423 -4.76 1.14 -18.31
CA HIS A 423 -4.31 0.19 -17.27
C HIS A 423 -4.30 0.87 -15.89
N MET A 424 -3.84 2.13 -15.81
CA MET A 424 -3.89 2.91 -14.57
C MET A 424 -5.33 3.17 -14.13
N LEU A 425 -6.20 3.57 -15.07
CA LEU A 425 -7.61 3.84 -14.79
C LEU A 425 -8.33 2.58 -14.29
N ALA A 426 -8.08 1.43 -14.90
CA ALA A 426 -8.62 0.14 -14.45
C ALA A 426 -8.13 -0.22 -13.04
N THR A 427 -6.85 0.00 -12.72
CA THR A 427 -6.34 -0.19 -11.36
C THR A 427 -7.01 0.74 -10.36
N MET A 428 -7.23 2.00 -10.72
CA MET A 428 -7.93 2.96 -9.87
C MET A 428 -9.42 2.64 -9.72
N PHE A 429 -10.05 2.06 -10.74
CA PHE A 429 -11.42 1.57 -10.65
C PHE A 429 -11.55 0.42 -9.64
N VAL A 430 -10.63 -0.56 -9.67
CA VAL A 430 -10.58 -1.62 -8.64
C VAL A 430 -10.39 -1.02 -7.25
N SER A 431 -9.54 0.01 -7.13
CA SER A 431 -9.39 0.75 -5.88
C SER A 431 -10.68 1.47 -5.47
N ALA A 432 -11.45 2.06 -6.39
CA ALA A 432 -12.72 2.70 -6.06
C ALA A 432 -13.71 1.72 -5.47
N VAL A 433 -13.92 0.58 -6.16
CA VAL A 433 -14.82 -0.49 -5.71
C VAL A 433 -14.45 -1.01 -4.32
N SER A 434 -13.16 -1.03 -3.98
CA SER A 434 -12.69 -1.49 -2.67
C SER A 434 -13.02 -0.52 -1.53
N HIS A 435 -13.29 0.76 -1.84
CA HIS A 435 -13.60 1.77 -0.84
C HIS A 435 -15.12 2.00 -0.72
N GLY A 436 -15.87 1.77 -1.80
CA GLY A 436 -17.31 1.86 -1.85
C GLY A 436 -17.83 2.01 -3.27
N LEU A 437 -19.16 2.15 -3.39
CA LEU A 437 -19.84 2.41 -4.67
C LEU A 437 -20.35 3.85 -4.77
N ASN A 438 -19.77 4.78 -4.00
CA ASN A 438 -20.22 6.16 -3.96
C ASN A 438 -19.63 6.95 -5.12
N TRP A 439 -20.39 7.90 -5.66
CA TRP A 439 -19.91 8.76 -6.75
C TRP A 439 -18.62 9.49 -6.39
N GLY A 440 -18.47 9.94 -5.14
CA GLY A 440 -17.26 10.58 -4.65
C GLY A 440 -16.02 9.68 -4.72
N ASP A 441 -16.17 8.36 -4.47
CA ASP A 441 -15.07 7.39 -4.56
C ASP A 441 -14.59 7.26 -6.01
N PHE A 442 -15.51 7.05 -6.96
CA PHE A 442 -15.17 6.93 -8.37
C PHE A 442 -14.54 8.21 -8.93
N ILE A 443 -15.07 9.39 -8.57
CA ILE A 443 -14.52 10.68 -9.00
C ILE A 443 -13.11 10.89 -8.43
N PHE A 444 -12.89 10.56 -7.15
CA PHE A 444 -11.58 10.64 -6.51
C PHE A 444 -10.55 9.78 -7.25
N PHE A 445 -10.85 8.50 -7.48
CA PHE A 445 -9.92 7.56 -8.11
C PHE A 445 -9.69 7.83 -9.60
N ALA A 446 -10.71 8.31 -10.32
CA ALA A 446 -10.54 8.78 -11.69
C ALA A 446 -9.58 9.98 -11.76
N ASN A 447 -9.75 10.98 -10.87
CA ASN A 447 -8.84 12.12 -10.81
C ASN A 447 -7.45 11.72 -10.32
N TRP A 448 -7.33 10.74 -9.42
CA TRP A 448 -6.04 10.21 -9.00
C TRP A 448 -5.20 9.72 -10.19
N ALA A 449 -5.81 8.99 -11.14
CA ALA A 449 -5.13 8.56 -12.36
C ALA A 449 -4.59 9.76 -13.18
N LEU A 450 -5.37 10.84 -13.30
CA LEU A 450 -4.96 12.09 -13.96
C LEU A 450 -3.79 12.76 -13.23
N ILE A 451 -3.79 12.75 -11.91
CA ILE A 451 -2.77 13.41 -11.10
C ILE A 451 -1.45 12.66 -11.17
N VAL A 452 -1.48 11.33 -11.13
CA VAL A 452 -0.28 10.52 -11.36
C VAL A 452 0.27 10.74 -12.78
N ALA A 453 -0.60 10.88 -13.79
CA ALA A 453 -0.18 11.16 -15.16
C ALA A 453 0.44 12.57 -15.30
N SER A 454 -0.19 13.60 -14.73
CA SER A 454 0.33 14.98 -14.74
C SER A 454 1.63 15.11 -13.94
N SER A 455 1.80 14.40 -12.83
CA SER A 455 3.05 14.38 -12.07
C SER A 455 4.21 13.78 -12.89
N LYS A 456 3.92 12.78 -13.74
CA LYS A 456 4.92 12.25 -14.69
C LYS A 456 5.24 13.26 -15.80
N ALA A 457 4.24 14.01 -16.27
CA ALA A 457 4.43 15.09 -17.23
C ALA A 457 5.35 16.20 -16.67
N ILE A 458 5.08 16.68 -15.45
CA ILE A 458 5.95 17.64 -14.75
C ILE A 458 7.38 17.10 -14.66
N TYR A 459 7.56 15.85 -14.22
CA TYR A 459 8.88 15.23 -14.13
C TYR A 459 9.61 15.18 -15.48
N GLN A 460 8.91 14.91 -16.58
CA GLN A 460 9.52 14.89 -17.91
C GLN A 460 10.03 16.26 -18.30
N VAL A 461 9.21 17.30 -18.17
CA VAL A 461 9.57 18.69 -18.47
C VAL A 461 10.77 19.16 -17.64
N THR A 462 10.79 18.80 -16.36
CA THR A 462 11.78 19.28 -15.40
C THR A 462 13.07 18.46 -15.40
N SER A 463 13.07 17.27 -16.01
CA SER A 463 14.26 16.41 -16.14
C SER A 463 15.39 17.03 -16.98
N GLY A 464 15.11 18.09 -17.74
CA GLY A 464 16.12 18.87 -18.47
C GLY A 464 16.85 19.91 -17.61
N ILE A 465 16.40 20.16 -16.38
CA ILE A 465 17.00 21.17 -15.49
C ILE A 465 18.15 20.52 -14.70
N PRO A 466 19.38 21.07 -14.76
CA PRO A 466 20.50 20.56 -13.97
C PRO A 466 20.19 20.59 -12.48
N LYS A 467 20.48 19.48 -11.79
CA LYS A 467 20.31 19.38 -10.34
C LYS A 467 21.24 20.37 -9.62
N GLY A 468 20.83 20.78 -8.42
CA GLY A 468 21.58 21.74 -7.59
C GLY A 468 21.32 23.22 -7.93
N THR A 469 20.81 23.52 -9.13
CA THR A 469 20.45 24.90 -9.53
C THR A 469 19.27 25.46 -8.73
N ILE A 470 19.18 26.79 -8.61
CA ILE A 470 18.04 27.48 -7.99
C ILE A 470 16.75 27.13 -8.73
N ALA A 471 16.78 27.06 -10.06
CA ALA A 471 15.65 26.65 -10.88
C ALA A 471 15.13 25.25 -10.51
N HIS A 472 16.02 24.27 -10.31
CA HIS A 472 15.64 22.94 -9.86
C HIS A 472 14.96 22.96 -8.48
N ARG A 473 15.47 23.76 -7.54
CA ARG A 473 14.88 23.91 -6.20
C ARG A 473 13.50 24.54 -6.24
N ILE A 474 13.33 25.63 -7.01
CA ILE A 474 12.03 26.29 -7.20
C ILE A 474 11.02 25.31 -7.77
N VAL A 475 11.39 24.59 -8.83
CA VAL A 475 10.53 23.58 -9.45
C VAL A 475 10.15 22.45 -8.49
N ALA A 476 11.09 21.98 -7.67
CA ALA A 476 10.80 20.96 -6.67
C ALA A 476 9.77 21.45 -5.64
N VAL A 477 9.92 22.68 -5.14
CA VAL A 477 8.95 23.30 -4.21
C VAL A 477 7.58 23.45 -4.88
N LEU A 478 7.53 23.93 -6.12
CA LEU A 478 6.28 24.06 -6.87
C LEU A 478 5.61 22.70 -7.11
N HIS A 479 6.37 21.64 -7.35
CA HIS A 479 5.83 20.28 -7.52
C HIS A 479 5.26 19.74 -6.20
N THR A 480 5.93 20.00 -5.07
CA THR A 480 5.40 19.67 -3.74
C THR A 480 4.10 20.42 -3.46
N LEU A 481 4.07 21.74 -3.67
CA LEU A 481 2.87 22.56 -3.48
C LEU A 481 1.72 22.07 -4.38
N TYR A 482 2.00 21.84 -5.67
CA TYR A 482 1.05 21.24 -6.61
C TYR A 482 0.48 19.93 -6.08
N GLY A 483 1.33 19.04 -5.56
CA GLY A 483 0.89 17.79 -4.96
C GLY A 483 -0.05 17.99 -3.78
N ILE A 484 0.32 18.83 -2.82
CA ILE A 484 -0.51 19.11 -1.63
C ILE A 484 -1.87 19.66 -2.03
N PHE A 485 -1.90 20.68 -2.90
CA PHE A 485 -3.15 21.28 -3.36
C PHE A 485 -3.99 20.23 -4.08
N VAL A 486 -3.48 19.64 -5.16
CA VAL A 486 -4.28 18.79 -6.03
C VAL A 486 -4.73 17.50 -5.33
N CYS A 487 -3.93 16.92 -4.43
CA CYS A 487 -4.37 15.81 -3.57
C CYS A 487 -5.50 16.21 -2.62
N SER A 488 -5.47 17.42 -2.07
CA SER A 488 -6.53 17.94 -1.19
C SER A 488 -7.84 18.18 -1.94
N TYR A 489 -7.74 18.72 -3.16
CA TYR A 489 -8.88 18.89 -4.06
C TYR A 489 -9.58 17.57 -4.35
N ILE A 490 -8.83 16.55 -4.79
CA ILE A 490 -9.49 15.28 -5.13
C ILE A 490 -10.10 14.63 -3.90
N ALA A 491 -9.41 14.71 -2.76
CA ALA A 491 -9.86 14.10 -1.52
C ALA A 491 -11.17 14.71 -1.01
N SER A 492 -11.55 15.93 -1.43
CA SER A 492 -12.85 16.48 -1.09
C SER A 492 -13.99 15.62 -1.64
N ALA A 493 -13.84 15.02 -2.82
CA ALA A 493 -14.82 14.08 -3.38
C ALA A 493 -14.94 12.83 -2.51
N PHE A 494 -13.81 12.28 -2.07
CA PHE A 494 -13.75 11.12 -1.19
C PHE A 494 -14.36 11.41 0.20
N CYS A 495 -14.18 12.62 0.73
CA CYS A 495 -14.74 13.03 2.02
C CYS A 495 -16.26 13.28 1.95
N VAL A 496 -16.75 13.84 0.84
CA VAL A 496 -18.15 14.22 0.67
C VAL A 496 -19.02 13.06 0.19
N MET A 497 -18.44 12.10 -0.54
CA MET A 497 -19.03 10.84 -1.00
C MET A 497 -20.19 10.97 -2.02
N THR A 498 -21.01 12.02 -1.93
CA THR A 498 -22.18 12.27 -2.80
C THR A 498 -21.80 12.99 -4.10
N LEU A 499 -22.56 12.74 -5.18
CA LEU A 499 -22.35 13.40 -6.47
C LEU A 499 -22.61 14.92 -6.38
N SER A 500 -23.75 15.30 -5.79
CA SER A 500 -24.14 16.70 -5.62
C SER A 500 -23.13 17.47 -4.78
N GLY A 501 -22.72 16.93 -3.62
CA GLY A 501 -21.74 17.59 -2.78
C GLY A 501 -20.34 17.65 -3.42
N THR A 502 -19.94 16.63 -4.19
CA THR A 502 -18.70 16.66 -4.96
C THR A 502 -18.74 17.74 -6.03
N TYR A 503 -19.87 17.87 -6.74
CA TYR A 503 -20.08 18.93 -7.71
C TYR A 503 -20.01 20.33 -7.06
N SER A 504 -20.64 20.54 -5.90
CA SER A 504 -20.54 21.78 -5.13
C SER A 504 -19.10 22.11 -4.76
N ALA A 505 -18.36 21.12 -4.23
CA ALA A 505 -16.97 21.28 -3.85
C ALA A 505 -16.10 21.68 -5.05
N TYR A 506 -16.23 20.96 -6.16
CA TYR A 506 -15.41 21.13 -7.35
C TYR A 506 -15.75 22.44 -8.09
N SER A 507 -17.05 22.77 -8.22
CA SER A 507 -17.48 24.04 -8.81
C SER A 507 -17.07 25.24 -7.95
N GLY A 508 -17.10 25.11 -6.63
CA GLY A 508 -16.58 26.11 -5.69
C GLY A 508 -15.10 26.41 -5.86
N MET A 509 -14.33 25.40 -6.27
CA MET A 509 -12.90 25.51 -6.63
C MET A 509 -12.68 25.65 -8.16
N TYR A 510 -13.72 25.98 -8.92
CA TYR A 510 -13.70 26.20 -10.38
C TYR A 510 -13.06 25.06 -11.19
N TYR A 511 -13.17 23.82 -10.72
CA TYR A 511 -12.58 22.62 -11.33
C TYR A 511 -11.06 22.70 -11.57
N THR A 512 -10.38 23.64 -10.92
CA THR A 512 -8.96 23.93 -11.16
C THR A 512 -8.07 22.73 -10.85
N GLY A 513 -8.42 21.94 -9.82
CA GLY A 513 -7.72 20.70 -9.47
C GLY A 513 -7.89 19.54 -10.46
N THR A 514 -8.81 19.63 -11.44
CA THR A 514 -8.92 18.67 -12.56
C THR A 514 -8.38 19.27 -13.86
N ILE A 515 -8.67 20.55 -14.13
CA ILE A 515 -8.25 21.24 -15.35
C ILE A 515 -6.73 21.39 -15.43
N ILE A 516 -6.06 21.75 -14.33
CA ILE A 516 -4.59 21.93 -14.32
C ILE A 516 -3.87 20.60 -14.64
N PRO A 517 -4.19 19.45 -14.00
CA PRO A 517 -3.61 18.17 -14.40
C PRO A 517 -3.79 17.84 -15.89
N LEU A 518 -5.00 18.06 -16.43
CA LEU A 518 -5.29 17.81 -17.84
C LEU A 518 -4.44 18.69 -18.75
N PHE A 519 -4.35 19.99 -18.45
CA PHE A 519 -3.51 20.92 -19.18
C PHE A 519 -2.04 20.49 -19.17
N LEU A 520 -1.50 20.11 -18.00
CA LEU A 520 -0.11 19.65 -17.89
C LEU A 520 0.16 18.37 -18.69
N ILE A 521 -0.81 17.45 -18.73
CA ILE A 521 -0.72 16.24 -19.55
C ILE A 521 -0.65 16.61 -21.03
N VAL A 522 -1.57 17.45 -21.51
CA VAL A 522 -1.61 17.89 -22.93
C VAL A 522 -0.32 18.64 -23.28
N LEU A 523 0.13 19.56 -22.42
CA LEU A 523 1.37 20.31 -22.61
C LEU A 523 2.58 19.38 -22.78
N SER A 524 2.66 18.29 -22.01
CA SER A 524 3.74 17.30 -22.15
C SER A 524 3.68 16.45 -23.42
N MET A 525 2.51 16.36 -24.07
CA MET A 525 2.40 15.69 -25.37
C MET A 525 2.99 16.56 -26.48
N VAL A 526 2.83 17.89 -26.36
CA VAL A 526 3.36 18.88 -27.30
C VAL A 526 4.85 19.14 -27.07
N TYR A 527 5.24 19.32 -25.80
CA TYR A 527 6.62 19.62 -25.41
C TYR A 527 7.37 18.35 -25.01
N LYS A 528 8.21 17.83 -25.91
CA LYS A 528 9.18 16.77 -25.61
C LYS A 528 10.56 17.37 -25.33
N PRO A 529 10.95 17.57 -24.06
CA PRO A 529 12.28 18.11 -23.77
C PRO A 529 13.37 17.18 -24.33
N ARG A 530 14.38 17.78 -24.98
CA ARG A 530 15.60 17.07 -25.34
C ARG A 530 16.23 16.55 -24.04
N ARG A 531 16.24 15.23 -23.84
CA ARG A 531 16.99 14.63 -22.73
C ARG A 531 18.45 15.05 -22.88
N PRO A 532 19.11 15.51 -21.81
CA PRO A 532 20.54 15.81 -21.89
C PRO A 532 21.26 14.54 -22.36
N LYS A 533 22.06 14.67 -23.44
CA LYS A 533 22.97 13.60 -23.86
C LYS A 533 23.85 13.30 -22.66
N ARG A 534 23.86 12.04 -22.22
CA ARG A 534 24.80 11.58 -21.19
C ARG A 534 26.19 11.85 -21.76
N VAL A 535 26.92 12.80 -21.20
CA VAL A 535 28.32 13.01 -21.55
C VAL A 535 29.01 11.68 -21.25
N LYS A 536 29.53 11.03 -22.29
CA LYS A 536 30.41 9.88 -22.11
C LYS A 536 31.65 10.44 -21.39
N THR A 537 31.79 10.14 -20.12
CA THR A 537 33.03 10.39 -19.41
C THR A 537 34.04 9.36 -19.89
N GLU A 538 34.88 9.76 -20.85
CA GLU A 538 36.06 9.03 -21.33
C GLU A 538 37.01 8.68 -20.19
#